data_AF-A0A932QCZ2-F1
#
_entry.id   AF-A0A932QCZ2-F1
#
_cell.length_a   1.000
_cell.length_b   1.000
_cell.length_c   1.000
_cell.angle_alpha   90.00
_cell.angle_beta   90.00
_cell.angle_gamma   90.00
#
_symmetry.space_group_name_H-M   'P 1'
#
loop_
_entity.id
_entity.type
_entity.pdbx_description
1 polymer ?
#
loop_
_entity_poly.entity_id
_entity_poly.type
_entity_poly.pdbx_seq_one_letter_code
_entity_poly.pdbx_strand_id
1 'polypeptide(L)'
;MFIVMAPGDETTLEFDAPPPPPAGWTRDFLLYSDGWIKDADMNTALGNTVGPLPFHAIRRYPYAPGETYPDDAAHRAYLREYETRRVDRH
;
A
#
# COMPACT_ATOMS: atom_id res chain seq x y z
N MET A 1 -1.44 2.03 7.26
CA MET A 1 -2.01 0.75 6.77
C MET A 1 -2.13 0.85 5.26
N PHE A 2 -1.95 -0.26 4.53
CA PHE A 2 -1.84 -0.25 3.07
C PHE A 2 -2.67 -1.36 2.46
N ILE A 3 -2.93 -1.25 1.15
CA ILE A 3 -3.28 -2.41 0.33
C ILE A 3 -1.95 -2.94 -0.22
N VAL A 4 -1.52 -4.11 0.24
CA VAL A 4 -0.29 -4.74 -0.24
C VAL A 4 -0.60 -5.61 -1.46
N MET A 5 0.04 -5.27 -2.58
CA MET A 5 -0.14 -5.96 -3.85
C MET A 5 1.15 -6.66 -4.27
N ALA A 6 1.02 -7.82 -4.89
CA ALA A 6 2.07 -8.57 -5.57
C ALA A 6 1.82 -8.60 -7.08
N PRO A 7 2.76 -9.11 -7.89
CA PRO A 7 2.58 -9.19 -9.34
C PRO A 7 1.29 -9.92 -9.72
N GLY A 8 0.47 -9.26 -10.54
CA GLY A 8 -0.81 -9.81 -11.02
C GLY A 8 -2.01 -9.53 -10.12
N ASP A 9 -1.83 -8.92 -8.95
CA ASP A 9 -2.95 -8.42 -8.15
C ASP A 9 -3.62 -7.22 -8.81
N GLU A 10 -4.93 -7.08 -8.57
CA GLU A 10 -5.74 -5.94 -8.98
C GLU A 10 -6.51 -5.40 -7.76
N THR A 11 -6.69 -4.08 -7.70
CA THR A 11 -7.57 -3.44 -6.72
C THR A 11 -8.67 -2.68 -7.46
N THR A 12 -9.92 -2.93 -7.08
CA THR A 12 -11.10 -2.22 -7.61
C THR A 12 -11.62 -1.25 -6.56
N LEU A 13 -11.88 0.00 -6.97
CA LEU A 13 -12.56 1.00 -6.16
C LEU A 13 -13.98 1.19 -6.71
N GLU A 14 -14.97 0.98 -5.85
CA GLU A 14 -16.37 1.24 -6.16
C GLU A 14 -16.87 2.39 -5.29
N PHE A 15 -17.68 3.27 -5.88
CA PHE A 15 -18.29 4.39 -5.18
C PHE A 15 -19.65 4.71 -5.79
N ASP A 16 -20.56 5.21 -4.95
CA ASP A 16 -21.88 5.64 -5.41
C ASP A 16 -21.76 6.83 -6.37
N ALA A 17 -22.45 6.74 -7.50
CA ALA A 17 -22.46 7.81 -8.47
C ALA A 17 -23.10 9.08 -7.89
N PRO A 18 -22.43 10.24 -7.91
CA PRO A 18 -23.04 11.49 -7.48
C PRO A 18 -24.13 11.94 -8.47
N PRO A 19 -25.05 12.84 -8.07
CA PRO A 19 -26.09 13.37 -8.96
C PRO A 19 -25.53 13.91 -10.28
N PRO A 20 -26.29 13.95 -11.38
CA PRO A 20 -25.80 14.42 -12.69
C PRO A 20 -25.16 15.82 -12.62
N PRO A 21 -24.12 16.11 -13.43
CA PRO A 21 -23.53 17.44 -13.49
C PRO A 21 -24.52 18.45 -14.14
N PRO A 22 -24.28 19.76 -14.00
CA PRO A 22 -25.09 20.77 -14.68
C PRO A 22 -25.15 20.58 -16.19
N ALA A 23 -26.20 21.12 -16.83
CA ALA A 23 -26.33 21.06 -18.27
C ALA A 23 -25.12 21.69 -18.98
N GLY A 24 -24.57 20.98 -19.97
CA GLY A 24 -23.37 21.39 -20.70
C GLY A 24 -22.04 21.05 -20.03
N TRP A 25 -22.05 20.40 -18.86
CA TRP A 25 -20.84 19.96 -18.16
C TRP A 25 -20.58 18.46 -18.36
N THR A 26 -19.29 18.10 -18.44
CA THR A 26 -18.82 16.72 -18.41
C THR A 26 -18.16 16.43 -17.07
N ARG A 27 -18.48 15.28 -16.46
CA ARG A 27 -17.82 14.81 -15.25
C ARG A 27 -16.62 13.92 -15.62
N ASP A 28 -15.52 14.12 -14.91
CA ASP A 28 -14.31 13.30 -14.99
C ASP A 28 -13.88 12.85 -13.59
N PHE A 29 -12.99 11.87 -13.51
CA PHE A 29 -12.53 11.26 -12.28
C PHE A 29 -10.99 11.26 -12.21
N LEU A 30 -10.46 11.57 -11.03
CA LEU A 30 -9.04 11.44 -10.72
C LEU A 30 -8.86 10.44 -9.59
N LEU A 31 -8.04 9.41 -9.83
CA LEU A 31 -7.53 8.56 -8.77
C LEU A 31 -6.19 9.14 -8.29
N TYR A 32 -6.13 9.54 -7.03
CA TYR A 32 -4.87 9.87 -6.36
C TYR A 32 -4.47 8.72 -5.44
N SER A 33 -3.31 8.14 -5.71
CA SER A 33 -2.71 7.08 -4.90
C SER A 33 -1.38 7.55 -4.33
N ASP A 34 -1.16 7.29 -3.05
CA ASP A 34 0.12 7.47 -2.36
C ASP A 34 0.59 6.10 -1.87
N GLY A 35 1.82 5.73 -2.23
CA GLY A 35 2.31 4.38 -2.01
C GLY A 35 3.80 4.22 -2.25
N TRP A 36 4.29 3.05 -1.87
CA TRP A 36 5.67 2.63 -2.08
C TRP A 36 5.70 1.40 -2.96
N ILE A 37 6.84 1.20 -3.61
CA ILE A 37 7.13 0.01 -4.39
C ILE A 37 8.42 -0.63 -3.88
N LYS A 38 8.46 -1.96 -3.87
CA LYS A 38 9.70 -2.73 -3.78
C LYS A 38 9.96 -3.33 -5.15
N ASP A 39 10.94 -2.80 -5.85
CA ASP A 39 11.26 -3.23 -7.19
C ASP A 39 12.01 -4.57 -7.15
N ALA A 40 11.97 -5.30 -8.26
CA ALA A 40 12.83 -6.47 -8.48
C ALA A 40 14.27 -6.07 -8.89
N ASP A 41 14.65 -4.81 -8.66
CA ASP A 41 16.01 -4.32 -8.94
C ASP A 41 17.03 -4.88 -7.94
N MET A 42 18.26 -5.11 -8.41
CA MET A 42 19.36 -5.65 -7.59
C MET A 42 19.73 -4.77 -6.39
N ASN A 43 19.42 -3.47 -6.44
CA ASN A 43 19.68 -2.53 -5.35
C ASN A 43 18.49 -2.40 -4.38
N THR A 44 17.36 -3.07 -4.64
CA THR A 44 16.23 -3.08 -3.71
C THR A 44 16.49 -4.05 -2.58
N ALA A 45 16.86 -3.49 -1.43
CA ALA A 45 16.99 -4.27 -0.20
C ALA A 45 15.66 -4.95 0.14
N LEU A 46 15.69 -6.26 0.43
CA LEU A 46 14.52 -7.03 0.87
C LEU A 46 13.32 -6.98 -0.10
N GLY A 47 13.57 -6.80 -1.42
CA GLY A 47 12.52 -6.77 -2.44
C GLY A 47 11.74 -8.07 -2.57
N ASN A 48 12.33 -9.18 -2.14
CA ASN A 48 11.70 -10.51 -2.13
C ASN A 48 10.87 -10.82 -0.86
N THR A 49 10.55 -9.81 -0.05
CA THR A 49 9.77 -9.97 1.18
C THR A 49 8.74 -8.86 1.31
N VAL A 50 7.55 -9.19 1.86
CA VAL A 50 6.52 -8.18 2.17
C VAL A 50 7.05 -7.19 3.21
N GLY A 51 7.54 -7.70 4.34
CA GLY A 51 8.16 -6.90 5.39
C GLY A 51 9.60 -6.46 5.05
N PRO A 52 10.12 -5.39 5.66
CA PRO A 52 9.37 -4.40 6.44
C PRO A 52 8.46 -3.57 5.53
N LEU A 53 7.28 -3.17 6.04
CA LEU A 53 6.33 -2.30 5.34
C LEU A 53 6.70 -0.83 5.54
N PRO A 54 6.57 0.08 4.56
CA PRO A 54 6.86 1.50 4.77
C PRO A 54 5.87 2.14 5.76
N PHE A 55 6.16 3.35 6.25
CA PHE A 55 5.18 4.21 6.93
C PHE A 55 5.59 5.66 6.70
N HIS A 56 4.65 6.60 6.61
CA HIS A 56 4.94 7.98 6.18
C HIS A 56 6.04 8.70 6.96
N ALA A 57 6.26 8.35 8.23
CA ALA A 57 7.29 8.96 9.08
C ALA A 57 8.68 8.30 8.96
N ILE A 58 8.85 7.27 8.13
CA ILE A 58 10.12 6.57 7.93
C ILE A 58 11.18 7.53 7.36
N ARG A 59 12.37 7.58 7.97
CA ARG A 59 13.43 8.48 7.48
C ARG A 59 14.21 7.92 6.30
N ARG A 60 14.34 6.60 6.22
CA ARG A 60 15.03 5.91 5.12
C ARG A 60 14.60 4.45 5.03
N TYR A 61 14.82 3.87 3.86
CA TYR A 61 14.69 2.44 3.64
C TYR A 61 16.06 1.81 3.32
N PRO A 62 16.44 0.69 3.94
CA PRO A 62 15.80 0.06 5.11
C PRO A 62 15.83 0.98 6.35
N TYR A 63 14.96 0.68 7.32
CA TYR A 63 14.74 1.48 8.54
C TYR A 63 16.04 1.97 9.19
N ALA A 64 16.03 3.20 9.70
CA ALA A 64 17.10 3.69 10.53
C ALA A 64 17.11 3.01 11.91
N PRO A 65 18.26 2.96 12.62
CA PRO A 65 18.29 2.44 13.98
C PRO A 65 17.24 3.13 14.86
N GLY A 66 16.48 2.33 15.60
CA GLY A 66 15.38 2.80 16.45
C GLY A 66 14.05 3.03 15.73
N GLU A 67 13.99 2.90 14.40
CA GLU A 67 12.72 2.91 13.67
C GLU A 67 12.10 1.52 13.62
N THR A 68 10.81 1.46 13.87
CA THR A 68 10.00 0.24 13.79
C THR A 68 8.69 0.56 13.07
N TYR A 69 8.08 -0.46 12.47
CA TYR A 69 6.74 -0.30 11.94
C TYR A 69 5.76 -0.03 13.10
N PRO A 70 4.73 0.80 12.91
CA PRO A 70 3.71 1.01 13.94
C PRO A 70 3.11 -0.30 14.45
N ASP A 71 3.10 -0.47 15.77
CA ASP A 71 2.56 -1.63 16.48
C ASP A 71 1.49 -1.19 17.50
N ASP A 72 0.58 -0.31 17.08
CA ASP A 72 -0.62 -0.04 17.86
C ASP A 72 -1.69 -1.12 17.61
N ALA A 73 -2.78 -1.07 18.39
CA ALA A 73 -3.84 -2.08 18.30
C ALA A 73 -4.49 -2.14 16.91
N ALA A 74 -4.59 -1.00 16.20
CA ALA A 74 -5.18 -0.93 14.87
C ALA A 74 -4.27 -1.58 13.83
N HIS A 75 -2.97 -1.28 13.85
CA HIS A 75 -1.98 -1.92 12.98
C HIS A 75 -1.93 -3.43 13.20
N ARG A 76 -1.95 -3.89 14.46
CA ARG A 76 -2.02 -5.31 14.77
C ARG A 76 -3.29 -5.98 14.24
N ALA A 77 -4.44 -5.30 14.29
CA ALA A 77 -5.68 -5.81 13.73
C ALA A 77 -5.58 -5.93 12.20
N TYR A 78 -5.13 -4.87 11.54
CA TYR A 78 -4.89 -4.84 10.09
C TYR A 78 -3.96 -5.97 9.63
N LEU A 79 -2.81 -6.17 10.28
CA LEU A 79 -1.87 -7.21 9.91
C LEU A 79 -2.48 -8.62 10.05
N ARG A 80 -3.31 -8.85 11.08
CA ARG A 80 -3.98 -10.15 11.29
C ARG A 80 -5.10 -10.40 10.29
N GLU A 81 -5.81 -9.35 9.90
CA GLU A 81 -7.00 -9.47 9.04
C GLU A 81 -6.61 -9.51 7.56
N TYR A 82 -5.72 -8.63 7.12
CA TYR A 82 -5.43 -8.41 5.69
C TYR A 82 -4.06 -8.95 5.27
N GLU A 83 -3.00 -8.79 6.07
CA GLU A 83 -1.64 -9.21 5.70
C GLU A 83 -1.37 -10.69 6.03
N THR A 84 -2.24 -11.57 5.51
CA THR A 84 -2.23 -13.02 5.81
C THR A 84 -1.54 -13.86 4.74
N ARG A 85 -1.19 -13.26 3.60
CA ARG A 85 -0.55 -13.96 2.46
C ARG A 85 0.83 -14.49 2.86
N ARG A 86 1.05 -15.79 2.65
CA ARG A 86 2.38 -16.40 2.80
C ARG A 86 3.19 -16.18 1.53
N VAL A 87 4.38 -15.63 1.69
CA VAL A 87 5.37 -15.42 0.62
C VAL A 87 6.63 -16.16 1.04
N ASP A 88 6.94 -17.25 0.35
CA ASP A 88 8.16 -18.02 0.57
C ASP A 88 9.31 -17.40 -0.22
N ARG A 89 10.51 -17.37 0.37
CA ARG A 89 11.70 -16.96 -0.37
C ARG A 89 12.08 -18.09 -1.35
N HIS A 90 12.19 -17.73 -2.63
CA HIS A 90 12.92 -18.51 -3.61
C HIS A 90 14.43 -18.40 -3.39
#